data_AF-A0AAQ1P2D2-F1
#
_entry.id   AF-A0AAQ1P2D2-F1
#
_cell.length_a   1.000
_cell.length_b   1.000
_cell.length_c   1.000
_cell.angle_alpha   90.00
_cell.angle_beta   90.00
_cell.angle_gamma   90.00
#
_symmetry.space_group_name_H-M   'P 1'
#
loop_
_entity.id
_entity.type
_entity.pdbx_description
1 polymer ?
#
loop_
_entity_poly.entity_id
_entity_poly.type
_entity_poly.pdbx_seq_one_letter_code
_entity_poly.pdbx_strand_id
1 'polypeptide(L)'
;MKIYSGDIISSKLEKPFLFVTKNGFKKKILIQEPRKVLETSLANSLEKNVLIISYNLLLDHTGDSRLAENDCLSFSNRFREIFAQDSWFFLSNRIETFLKEREQDKFYFHYDSKIKF
;
A
#
# COMPACT_ATOMS: atom_id res chain seq x y z
N MET A 1 9.30 14.34 6.69
CA MET A 1 8.01 13.63 6.51
C MET A 1 7.72 13.52 5.01
N LYS A 2 7.29 12.35 4.52
CA LYS A 2 6.79 12.20 3.15
C LYS A 2 5.27 12.35 3.17
N ILE A 3 4.72 13.00 2.15
CA ILE A 3 3.28 13.07 1.89
C ILE A 3 3.05 12.45 0.53
N TYR A 4 2.24 11.41 0.49
CA TYR A 4 1.80 10.80 -0.76
C TYR A 4 0.50 11.44 -1.21
N SER A 5 0.30 11.51 -2.52
CA SER A 5 -0.96 11.93 -3.10
C SER A 5 -1.25 11.13 -4.35
N GLY A 6 -2.52 10.82 -4.58
CA GLY A 6 -2.96 10.19 -5.80
C GLY A 6 -4.14 10.92 -6.40
N ASP A 7 -4.24 10.85 -7.73
CA ASP A 7 -5.44 11.19 -8.48
C ASP A 7 -5.84 9.97 -9.32
N ILE A 8 -7.10 9.54 -9.18
CA ILE A 8 -7.73 8.58 -10.07
C ILE A 8 -8.37 9.38 -11.19
N ILE A 9 -7.67 9.49 -12.32
CA ILE A 9 -8.23 10.18 -13.49
C ILE A 9 -9.17 9.20 -14.20
N SER A 10 -10.45 9.22 -13.80
CA SER A 10 -11.57 8.59 -14.52
C SER A 10 -11.46 7.07 -14.73
N SER A 11 -12.59 6.40 -14.99
CA SER A 11 -12.67 4.98 -15.33
C SER A 11 -11.95 4.56 -16.62
N LYS A 12 -11.21 5.48 -17.27
CA LYS A 12 -10.57 5.29 -18.58
C LYS A 12 -9.07 5.00 -18.52
N LEU A 13 -8.40 5.19 -17.38
CA LEU A 13 -6.96 4.95 -17.27
C LEU A 13 -6.65 3.63 -16.57
N GLU A 14 -5.69 2.89 -17.14
CA GLU A 14 -5.29 1.57 -16.64
C GLU A 14 -4.51 1.63 -15.31
N LYS A 15 -3.94 2.79 -14.94
CA LYS A 15 -3.06 2.95 -13.77
C LYS A 15 -3.24 4.30 -13.07
N PRO A 16 -3.18 4.33 -11.72
CA PRO A 16 -3.31 5.56 -10.94
C PRO A 16 -2.08 6.46 -11.10
N PHE A 17 -2.27 7.78 -10.99
CA PHE A 17 -1.15 8.71 -10.85
C PHE A 17 -0.78 8.83 -9.37
N LEU A 18 0.48 8.54 -9.05
CA LEU A 18 1.00 8.63 -7.70
C LEU A 18 2.15 9.64 -7.62
N PHE A 19 2.14 10.42 -6.54
CA PHE A 19 3.18 11.39 -6.25
C PHE A 19 3.63 11.29 -4.80
N VAL A 20 4.88 11.66 -4.56
CA VAL A 20 5.45 11.84 -3.23
C VAL A 20 6.03 13.24 -3.11
N THR A 21 5.67 13.92 -2.03
CA THR A 21 6.23 15.22 -1.65
C THR A 21 7.10 15.03 -0.42
N LYS A 22 8.36 15.47 -0.50
CA LYS A 22 9.32 15.45 0.61
C LYS A 22 10.11 16.75 0.61
N ASN A 23 10.16 17.43 1.76
CA ASN A 23 10.90 18.69 1.93
C ASN A 23 10.50 19.77 0.89
N GLY A 24 9.20 19.86 0.56
CA GLY A 24 8.68 20.80 -0.43
C GLY A 24 8.81 20.36 -1.90
N PHE A 25 9.54 19.28 -2.19
CA PHE A 25 9.73 18.78 -3.55
C PHE A 25 8.74 17.65 -3.86
N LYS A 26 7.92 17.82 -4.90
CA LYS A 26 6.98 16.81 -5.41
C LYS A 26 7.60 16.03 -6.57
N LYS A 27 7.52 14.71 -6.51
CA LYS A 27 8.00 13.77 -7.54
C LYS A 27 6.90 12.78 -7.90
N LYS A 28 6.81 12.39 -9.17
CA LYS A 28 5.96 11.28 -9.63
C LYS A 28 6.59 9.92 -9.30
N ILE A 29 5.79 9.00 -8.76
CA ILE A 29 6.19 7.62 -8.49
C ILE A 29 6.01 6.80 -9.78
N LEU A 30 7.00 5.97 -10.10
CA LEU A 30 6.89 4.99 -11.19
C LEU A 30 6.04 3.82 -10.71
N ILE A 31 4.92 3.57 -11.40
CA ILE A 31 3.97 2.53 -11.01
C ILE A 31 4.47 1.15 -11.39
N GLN A 32 4.51 0.27 -10.39
CA GLN A 32 4.75 -1.17 -10.52
C GLN A 32 3.51 -1.96 -10.08
N GLU A 33 3.33 -3.17 -10.61
CA GLU A 33 2.17 -4.02 -10.29
C GLU A 33 2.57 -5.14 -9.32
N PRO A 34 1.78 -5.40 -8.25
CA PRO A 34 1.98 -6.56 -7.39
C PRO A 34 1.58 -7.84 -8.13
N ARG A 35 2.57 -8.60 -8.59
CA ARG A 35 2.36 -9.77 -9.46
C ARG A 35 1.56 -10.86 -8.76
N LYS A 36 1.98 -11.30 -7.57
CA LYS A 36 1.36 -12.47 -6.92
C LYS A 36 -0.09 -12.17 -6.51
N VAL A 37 -0.31 -11.00 -5.92
CA VAL A 37 -1.66 -10.64 -5.44
C VAL A 37 -2.63 -10.46 -6.60
N LEU A 38 -2.20 -9.83 -7.71
CA LEU A 38 -3.05 -9.67 -8.88
C LEU A 38 -3.33 -10.99 -9.60
N GLU A 39 -2.36 -11.90 -9.70
CA GLU A 39 -2.56 -13.24 -10.25
C GLU A 39 -3.63 -14.03 -9.48
N THR A 40 -3.74 -13.80 -8.17
CA THR A 40 -4.73 -14.47 -7.32
C THR A 40 -6.08 -13.74 -7.20
N SER A 41 -6.19 -12.50 -7.66
CA SER A 41 -7.39 -11.67 -7.45
C SER A 41 -8.22 -11.52 -8.72
N LEU A 42 -9.52 -11.86 -8.66
CA LEU A 42 -10.52 -11.43 -9.65
C LEU A 42 -10.97 -9.97 -9.39
N ALA A 43 -10.02 -9.09 -9.13
CA ALA A 43 -10.31 -7.72 -8.73
C ALA A 43 -10.92 -6.92 -9.89
N ASN A 44 -12.02 -6.21 -9.62
CA ASN A 44 -12.52 -5.20 -10.56
C ASN A 44 -11.52 -4.02 -10.69
N SER A 45 -11.72 -3.13 -11.66
CA SER A 45 -10.76 -2.04 -11.95
C SER A 45 -10.48 -1.13 -10.74
N LEU A 46 -11.48 -0.88 -9.89
CA LEU A 46 -11.34 -0.09 -8.67
C LEU A 46 -10.46 -0.82 -7.64
N GLU A 47 -10.74 -2.09 -7.39
CA GLU A 47 -9.97 -2.93 -6.46
C GLU A 47 -8.52 -3.11 -6.92
N LYS A 48 -8.32 -3.27 -8.24
CA LYS A 48 -6.99 -3.30 -8.86
C LYS A 48 -6.22 -2.02 -8.58
N ASN A 49 -6.85 -0.85 -8.75
CA ASN A 49 -6.19 0.43 -8.48
C ASN A 49 -5.80 0.57 -7.01
N VAL A 50 -6.69 0.22 -6.07
CA VAL A 50 -6.38 0.27 -4.62
C VAL A 50 -5.19 -0.64 -4.29
N LEU A 51 -5.10 -1.83 -4.87
CA LEU A 51 -3.97 -2.74 -4.71
C LEU A 51 -2.66 -2.17 -5.28
N ILE A 52 -2.71 -1.61 -6.48
CA ILE A 52 -1.55 -0.96 -7.11
C ILE A 52 -1.07 0.23 -6.27
N ILE A 53 -1.98 1.08 -5.79
CA ILE A 53 -1.66 2.21 -4.91
C ILE A 53 -0.94 1.70 -3.65
N SER A 54 -1.53 0.70 -3.00
CA SER A 54 -1.02 0.11 -1.76
C SER A 54 0.38 -0.46 -1.93
N TYR A 55 0.60 -1.24 -2.99
CA TYR A 55 1.90 -1.80 -3.31
C TYR A 55 2.97 -0.73 -3.53
N ASN A 56 2.69 0.30 -4.33
CA ASN A 56 3.67 1.34 -4.67
C ASN A 56 3.97 2.26 -3.48
N LEU A 57 3.01 2.51 -2.60
CA LEU A 57 3.25 3.26 -1.35
C LEU A 57 4.21 2.50 -0.44
N LEU A 58 3.97 1.21 -0.22
CA LEU A 58 4.85 0.36 0.57
C LEU A 58 6.25 0.30 -0.05
N LEU A 59 6.33 0.06 -1.37
CA LEU A 59 7.58 -0.04 -2.10
C LEU A 59 8.38 1.28 -2.07
N ASP A 60 7.77 2.44 -2.30
CA ASP A 60 8.46 3.72 -2.21
C ASP A 60 8.93 4.02 -0.77
N HIS A 61 8.15 3.60 0.22
CA HIS A 61 8.47 3.86 1.62
C HIS A 61 9.62 2.98 2.12
N THR A 62 9.58 1.68 1.84
CA THR A 62 10.53 0.70 2.40
C THR A 62 11.68 0.36 1.47
N GLY A 63 11.50 0.50 0.15
CA GLY A 63 12.42 -0.03 -0.85
C GLY A 63 12.42 -1.56 -0.97
N ASP A 64 11.54 -2.26 -0.25
CA ASP A 64 11.47 -3.73 -0.22
C ASP A 64 10.22 -4.24 -0.96
N SER A 65 10.45 -4.80 -2.15
CA SER A 65 9.40 -5.37 -2.98
C SER A 65 8.77 -6.64 -2.44
N ARG A 66 9.49 -7.44 -1.63
CA ARG A 66 8.95 -8.65 -1.01
C ARG A 66 8.00 -8.29 0.11
N LEU A 67 8.38 -7.33 0.95
CA LEU A 67 7.51 -6.79 1.98
C LEU A 67 6.27 -6.17 1.34
N ALA A 68 6.45 -5.32 0.33
CA ALA A 68 5.32 -4.68 -0.36
C ALA A 68 4.35 -5.71 -0.95
N GLU A 69 4.84 -6.79 -1.57
CA GLU A 69 4.02 -7.90 -2.06
C GLU A 69 3.22 -8.58 -0.94
N ASN A 70 3.89 -8.95 0.15
CA ASN A 70 3.26 -9.72 1.23
C ASN A 70 2.23 -8.91 2.02
N ASP A 71 2.41 -7.59 2.12
CA ASP A 71 1.57 -6.73 2.96
C ASP A 71 0.56 -5.88 2.17
N CYS A 72 0.66 -5.77 0.83
CA CYS A 72 -0.19 -4.86 0.06
C CYS A 72 -1.68 -5.14 0.21
N LEU A 73 -2.09 -6.41 0.32
CA LEU A 73 -3.50 -6.78 0.47
C LEU A 73 -4.06 -6.32 1.82
N SER A 74 -3.33 -6.56 2.91
CA SER A 74 -3.74 -6.09 4.24
C SER A 74 -3.74 -4.57 4.33
N PHE A 75 -2.74 -3.93 3.71
CA PHE A 75 -2.64 -2.46 3.65
C PHE A 75 -3.79 -1.85 2.82
N SER A 76 -4.11 -2.46 1.67
CA SER A 76 -5.22 -2.03 0.81
C SER A 76 -6.55 -2.12 1.52
N ASN A 77 -6.79 -3.20 2.26
CA ASN A 77 -8.04 -3.37 3.00
C ASN A 77 -8.20 -2.31 4.09
N ARG A 78 -7.12 -1.97 4.81
CA ARG A 78 -7.14 -0.96 5.86
C ARG A 78 -7.40 0.46 5.35
N PHE A 79 -6.86 0.80 4.18
CA PHE A 79 -6.91 2.17 3.66
C PHE A 79 -7.75 2.31 2.39
N ARG A 80 -8.60 1.30 2.08
CA ARG A 80 -9.45 1.24 0.88
C ARG A 80 -10.27 2.51 0.68
N GLU A 81 -10.92 2.99 1.74
CA GLU A 81 -11.80 4.16 1.67
C GLU A 81 -11.09 5.45 1.26
N ILE A 82 -9.78 5.55 1.52
CA ILE A 82 -8.97 6.71 1.11
C ILE A 82 -8.56 6.54 -0.35
N PHE A 83 -8.04 5.37 -0.69
CA PHE A 83 -7.50 5.11 -2.03
C PHE A 83 -8.57 4.89 -3.09
N ALA A 84 -9.84 4.71 -2.71
CA ALA A 84 -10.97 4.66 -3.62
C ALA A 84 -11.50 6.06 -3.99
N GLN A 85 -11.03 7.13 -3.36
CA GLN A 85 -11.42 8.50 -3.70
C GLN A 85 -10.70 8.97 -4.96
N ASP A 86 -11.37 9.86 -5.72
CA ASP A 86 -10.82 10.44 -6.94
C ASP A 86 -9.52 11.21 -6.70
N SER A 87 -9.37 11.82 -5.51
CA SER A 87 -8.16 12.51 -5.09
C SER A 87 -7.93 12.30 -3.59
N TRP A 88 -6.68 12.12 -3.17
CA TRP A 88 -6.35 11.89 -1.76
C TRP A 88 -4.93 12.31 -1.40
N PHE A 89 -4.72 12.53 -0.10
CA PHE A 89 -3.40 12.69 0.53
C PHE A 89 -3.20 11.62 1.61
N PHE A 90 -1.97 11.14 1.73
CA PHE A 90 -1.63 10.07 2.67
C PHE A 90 -0.26 10.33 3.31
N LEU A 91 -0.22 10.42 4.63
CA LEU A 91 0.99 10.71 5.38
C LEU A 91 1.82 9.44 5.59
N SER A 92 3.15 9.53 5.43
CA SER A 92 4.04 8.37 5.55
C SER A 92 4.09 7.75 6.94
N ASN A 93 3.82 8.53 7.99
CA ASN A 93 3.74 8.01 9.36
C ASN A 93 2.64 6.93 9.51
N ARG A 94 1.58 6.97 8.69
CA ARG A 94 0.54 5.92 8.70
C ARG A 94 1.06 4.59 8.15
N ILE A 95 2.06 4.61 7.27
CA ILE A 95 2.78 3.41 6.81
C ILE A 95 3.61 2.87 7.96
N GLU A 96 4.36 3.74 8.64
CA GLU A 96 5.21 3.36 9.79
C GLU A 96 4.38 2.73 10.91
N THR A 97 3.22 3.31 11.25
CA THR A 97 2.29 2.73 12.22
C THR A 97 1.78 1.35 11.78
N PHE A 98 1.35 1.22 10.53
CA PHE A 98 0.89 -0.06 10.00
C PHE A 98 1.97 -1.16 10.08
N LEU A 99 3.22 -0.85 9.72
CA LEU A 99 4.31 -1.82 9.76
C LEU A 99 4.66 -2.24 11.20
N LYS A 100 4.66 -1.30 12.14
CA LYS A 100 4.90 -1.60 13.57
C LYS A 100 3.84 -2.54 14.15
N GLU A 101 2.56 -2.29 13.84
CA GLU A 101 1.45 -3.14 14.30
C GLU A 101 1.59 -4.56 13.70
N ARG A 102 1.93 -4.68 12.41
CA ARG A 102 2.17 -5.98 11.75
C ARG A 102 3.34 -6.76 12.35
N GLU A 103 4.41 -6.08 12.74
CA GLU A 103 5.52 -6.71 13.43
C GLU A 103 5.10 -7.23 14.81
N GLN A 104 4.36 -6.42 15.58
CA GLN A 104 3.83 -6.83 16.88
C GLN A 104 2.92 -8.06 16.77
N ASP A 105 2.00 -8.07 15.81
CA ASP A 105 1.12 -9.23 15.56
C ASP A 105 1.94 -10.51 15.31
N LYS A 106 2.98 -10.44 14.48
CA LYS A 106 3.89 -11.58 14.23
C LYS A 106 4.57 -12.07 15.51
N PHE A 107 4.96 -11.16 16.40
CA PHE A 107 5.55 -11.54 17.70
C PHE A 107 4.54 -12.24 18.60
N TYR A 108 3.29 -11.76 18.67
CA TYR A 108 2.23 -12.41 19.47
C TYR A 108 1.92 -13.83 18.95
N PHE A 109 1.75 -14.02 17.64
CA PHE A 109 1.52 -15.35 17.06
C PHE A 109 2.71 -16.31 17.29
N HIS A 110 3.95 -15.80 17.27
CA HIS A 110 5.13 -16.63 17.56
C HIS A 110 5.22 -17.05 19.02
N TYR A 111 4.68 -16.25 19.94
CA TYR A 111 4.66 -16.59 21.36
C TYR A 111 3.62 -17.68 21.67
N ASP A 112 2.41 -17.56 21.12
CA ASP A 112 1.35 -18.56 21.32
C ASP A 112 1.70 -19.92 20.70
N SER A 113 2.39 -19.96 19.56
CA SER A 113 2.81 -21.22 18.92
C SER A 113 3.88 -22.01 19.69
N LYS A 114 4.56 -21.39 20.67
CA LYS A 114 5.55 -22.06 21.53
C LYS A 114 4.97 -22.63 22.82
N ILE A 115 3.71 -22.32 23.15
CA ILE A 115 3.01 -22.91 24.28
C ILE A 115 2.33 -24.19 23.78
N LYS A 116 3.08 -25.29 23.71
CA LYS A 116 2.50 -26.63 23.66
C LYS A 116 2.33 -27.13 25.10
N PHE A 117 1.08 -27.31 25.52
CA PHE A 117 0.75 -28.13 26.70
C PHE A 117 1.07 -29.60 26.45
#